data_AF-A0A2I0R0J6-F1
#
_entry.id   AF-A0A2I0R0J6-F1
#
_cell.length_a   1.000
_cell.length_b   1.000
_cell.length_c   1.000
_cell.angle_alpha   90.00
_cell.angle_beta   90.00
_cell.angle_gamma   90.00
#
_symmetry.space_group_name_H-M   'P 1'
#
loop_
_entity.id
_entity.type
_entity.pdbx_description
1 polymer ?
#
loop_
_entity_poly.entity_id
_entity_poly.type
_entity_poly.pdbx_seq_one_letter_code
_entity_poly.pdbx_strand_id
1 'polypeptide(L)'
;MGGYRYGFQGQEMNDEVKGEGNSVNYKYRMHDPRVGRFFNVDPLASKFPHNSPYAFSENRVLDAIELEGLEAFFIHGTKQDGQSWSNNEADRKLMKELLKFTNNQTTNSTFDWSDLAFQTNSKGERREAAGRLVEYIIQFRKENAIIDEEITLIGYSHGGNVAIQTADMIYERFGIKVNLITLNTPVNPSAVDLNPFEYKSWEDPEATTGVNDHIHFWTFEDKVAGGLSGSDYYGQRIFWDDKVKTTNYMLRSKSNVSGLFNSHFLENVGPMNIKLKKDRKLDPLDKPTRIPSIEVGDLEQEQMK
;
A
#
# COMPACT_ATOMS: atom_id res chain seq x y z
N MET A 1 24.62 27.93 -7.94
CA MET A 1 24.85 27.33 -6.61
C MET A 1 23.51 26.80 -6.13
N GLY A 2 23.36 25.49 -6.01
CA GLY A 2 22.10 24.87 -5.64
C GLY A 2 21.84 25.05 -4.14
N GLY A 3 20.87 25.91 -3.80
CA GLY A 3 20.40 26.08 -2.43
C GLY A 3 19.73 24.80 -1.90
N TYR A 4 19.88 24.56 -0.59
CA TYR A 4 19.23 23.45 0.11
C TYR A 4 17.71 23.65 0.09
N ARG A 5 16.98 22.85 -0.70
CA ARG A 5 15.52 22.97 -0.90
C ARG A 5 14.67 22.49 0.28
N TYR A 6 15.24 21.77 1.23
CA TYR A 6 14.51 21.11 2.33
C TYR A 6 14.95 21.66 3.68
N GLY A 7 13.99 21.94 4.56
CA GLY A 7 14.19 22.64 5.83
C GLY A 7 13.58 21.92 7.04
N PHE A 8 12.83 22.67 7.85
CA PHE A 8 12.24 22.18 9.11
C PHE A 8 11.32 20.96 8.88
N GLN A 9 11.53 19.89 9.66
CA GLN A 9 10.89 18.57 9.49
C GLN A 9 11.02 17.93 8.09
N GLY A 10 12.03 18.32 7.30
CA GLY A 10 12.29 17.73 5.98
C GLY A 10 11.39 18.25 4.85
N GLN A 11 10.62 19.30 5.10
CA GLN A 11 9.68 19.89 4.15
C GLN A 11 10.33 20.90 3.20
N GLU A 12 9.74 21.08 2.01
CA GLU A 12 10.25 22.01 0.99
C GLU A 12 10.15 23.46 1.47
N MET A 13 11.26 24.19 1.41
CA MET A 13 11.29 25.63 1.67
C MET A 13 10.95 26.37 0.39
N ASN A 14 9.91 27.22 0.44
CA ASN A 14 9.58 28.11 -0.66
C ASN A 14 9.88 29.55 -0.26
N ASP A 15 11.00 30.05 -0.76
CA ASP A 15 11.52 31.37 -0.45
C ASP A 15 10.90 32.49 -1.31
N GLU A 16 10.08 32.16 -2.33
CA GLU A 16 9.47 33.15 -3.23
C GLU A 16 8.37 33.99 -2.58
N VAL A 17 7.69 33.45 -1.56
CA VAL A 17 6.49 34.09 -0.97
C VAL A 17 6.84 35.06 0.16
N LYS A 18 7.87 34.78 0.97
CA LYS A 18 8.22 35.59 2.16
C LYS A 18 9.72 35.81 2.38
N GLY A 19 10.55 35.54 1.37
CA GLY A 19 12.00 35.56 1.48
C GLY A 19 12.57 34.31 2.15
N GLU A 20 13.90 34.19 2.10
CA GLU A 20 14.68 33.01 2.49
C GLU A 20 14.32 32.50 3.92
N GLY A 21 13.85 31.26 4.03
CA GLY A 21 13.59 30.56 5.28
C GLY A 21 12.27 30.89 6.00
N ASN A 22 11.39 31.71 5.40
CA ASN A 22 10.18 32.22 6.08
C ASN A 22 8.89 31.50 5.70
N SER A 23 8.93 30.50 4.82
CA SER A 23 7.76 29.71 4.45
C SER A 23 8.18 28.27 4.20
N VAL A 24 7.68 27.39 5.07
CA VAL A 24 7.86 25.95 4.93
C VAL A 24 6.56 25.42 4.37
N ASN A 25 6.60 24.87 3.16
CA ASN A 25 5.42 24.34 2.52
C ASN A 25 5.13 22.96 3.09
N TYR A 26 4.04 22.86 3.84
CA TYR A 26 3.36 21.60 4.10
C TYR A 26 2.26 21.45 3.05
N LYS A 27 1.99 20.23 2.64
CA LYS A 27 1.24 19.91 1.42
C LYS A 27 -0.16 20.51 1.35
N TYR A 28 -0.84 20.65 2.49
CA TYR A 28 -2.17 21.29 2.57
C TYR A 28 -2.13 22.69 3.16
N ARG A 29 -1.02 23.06 3.78
CA ARG A 29 -0.94 24.29 4.56
C ARG A 29 0.44 24.91 4.47
N MET A 30 0.50 26.21 4.28
CA MET A 30 1.78 26.91 4.39
C MET A 30 2.06 27.14 5.88
N HIS A 31 3.19 26.65 6.39
CA HIS A 31 3.62 26.88 7.76
C HIS A 31 4.53 28.11 7.83
N ASP A 32 4.24 29.02 8.76
CA ASP A 32 5.17 30.10 9.12
C ASP A 32 5.99 29.65 10.33
N PRO A 33 7.26 29.26 10.14
CA PRO A 33 8.12 28.83 11.24
C PRO A 33 8.38 29.94 12.28
N ARG A 34 8.17 31.23 11.95
CA ARG A 34 8.39 32.34 12.89
C ARG A 34 7.28 32.47 13.93
N VAL A 35 6.06 32.10 13.56
CA VAL A 35 4.89 32.11 14.48
C VAL A 35 4.45 30.72 14.89
N GLY A 36 5.02 29.65 14.33
CA GLY A 36 4.70 28.27 14.68
C GLY A 36 3.25 27.90 14.36
N ARG A 37 2.70 28.45 13.28
CA ARG A 37 1.29 28.29 12.90
C ARG A 37 1.14 28.13 11.40
N PHE A 38 0.05 27.48 11.01
CA PHE A 38 -0.35 27.42 9.61
C PHE A 38 -1.05 28.71 9.18
N PHE A 39 -0.86 29.11 7.92
CA PHE A 39 -1.49 30.29 7.32
C PHE A 39 -2.97 30.08 7.00
N ASN A 40 -3.39 28.83 6.81
CA ASN A 40 -4.74 28.45 6.44
C ASN A 40 -5.34 27.46 7.44
N VAL A 41 -6.67 27.46 7.49
CA VAL A 41 -7.48 26.58 8.34
C VAL A 41 -7.19 25.12 7.98
N ASP A 42 -6.97 24.29 9.00
CA ASP A 42 -6.87 22.84 8.88
C ASP A 42 -8.12 22.27 8.19
N PRO A 43 -8.00 21.57 7.05
CA PRO A 43 -9.12 20.89 6.42
C PRO A 43 -9.84 19.90 7.34
N LEU A 44 -9.15 19.38 8.36
CA LEU A 44 -9.68 18.47 9.37
C LEU A 44 -10.13 19.18 10.65
N ALA A 45 -10.16 20.52 10.69
CA ALA A 45 -10.54 21.29 11.88
C ALA A 45 -11.88 20.86 12.49
N SER A 46 -12.85 20.47 11.66
CA SER A 46 -14.16 19.97 12.12
C SER A 46 -14.09 18.66 12.91
N LYS A 47 -13.06 17.83 12.66
CA LYS A 47 -12.82 16.56 13.37
C LYS A 47 -12.05 16.76 14.68
N PHE A 48 -11.36 17.90 14.83
CA PHE A 48 -10.57 18.24 16.01
C PHE A 48 -11.06 19.56 16.65
N PRO A 49 -12.31 19.62 17.14
CA PRO A 49 -12.90 20.87 17.65
C PRO A 49 -12.20 21.40 18.91
N HIS A 50 -11.43 20.55 19.59
CA HIS A 50 -10.64 20.90 20.76
C HIS A 50 -9.26 21.49 20.41
N ASN A 51 -8.82 21.36 19.15
CA ASN A 51 -7.55 21.86 18.68
C ASN A 51 -7.75 23.13 17.85
N SER A 52 -6.74 24.01 17.83
CA SER A 52 -6.83 25.22 17.00
C SER A 52 -6.74 24.82 15.52
N PRO A 53 -7.60 25.37 14.64
CA PRO A 53 -7.50 25.13 13.19
C PRO A 53 -6.20 25.61 12.55
N TYR A 54 -5.35 26.32 13.30
CA TYR A 54 -4.06 26.86 12.85
C TYR A 54 -2.87 26.27 13.62
N ALA A 55 -3.10 25.32 14.54
CA ALA A 55 -2.03 24.75 15.35
C ALA A 55 -1.09 23.90 14.49
N PHE A 56 0.22 24.14 14.64
CA PHE A 56 1.26 23.30 14.08
C PHE A 56 1.60 22.19 15.09
N SER A 57 1.51 20.92 14.69
CA SER A 57 1.80 19.75 15.54
C SER A 57 1.14 19.81 16.94
N GLU A 58 -0.10 20.29 17.04
CA GLU A 58 -0.82 20.51 18.31
C GLU A 58 -0.05 21.36 19.35
N ASN A 59 0.85 22.25 18.90
CA ASN A 59 1.80 22.99 19.73
C ASN A 59 2.82 22.11 20.48
N ARG A 60 3.01 20.85 20.08
CA ARG A 60 4.00 19.91 20.60
C ARG A 60 5.24 19.84 19.70
N VAL A 61 5.84 20.99 19.44
CA VAL A 61 6.85 21.18 18.38
C VAL A 61 8.19 20.46 18.64
N LEU A 62 8.42 19.98 19.87
CA LEU A 62 9.65 19.28 20.26
C LEU A 62 9.58 17.77 20.05
N ASP A 63 8.40 17.18 20.19
CA ASP A 63 8.21 15.72 20.27
C ASP A 63 7.09 15.20 19.35
N ALA A 64 6.26 16.07 18.80
CA ALA A 64 5.32 15.74 17.74
C ALA A 64 5.84 16.23 16.38
N ILE A 65 5.70 15.35 15.39
CA ILE A 65 5.93 15.64 13.97
C ILE A 65 4.55 15.89 13.35
N GLU A 66 4.44 16.82 12.41
CA GLU A 66 3.18 17.01 11.68
C GLU A 66 2.90 15.75 10.85
N LEU A 67 1.77 15.11 11.11
CA LEU A 67 1.37 13.86 10.44
C LEU A 67 0.73 14.21 9.10
N GLU A 68 1.55 14.43 8.07
CA GLU A 68 1.04 14.46 6.70
C GLU A 68 0.86 13.01 6.20
N GLY A 69 -0.32 12.74 5.66
CA GLY A 69 -0.86 11.39 5.44
C GLY A 69 -0.12 10.57 4.38
N LEU A 70 -0.06 9.25 4.63
CA LEU A 70 0.86 8.34 3.98
C LEU A 70 0.31 6.86 3.80
N GLU A 71 0.12 6.21 2.66
CA GLU A 71 -0.83 5.12 2.39
C GLU A 71 -0.33 3.67 2.33
N ALA A 72 -0.58 2.90 3.39
CA ALA A 72 -0.64 1.43 3.27
C ALA A 72 -2.09 0.93 3.24
N PHE A 73 -2.50 0.28 2.14
CA PHE A 73 -3.80 -0.37 2.01
C PHE A 73 -3.69 -1.86 2.32
N PHE A 74 -4.54 -2.36 3.21
CA PHE A 74 -4.61 -3.78 3.55
C PHE A 74 -5.77 -4.45 2.81
N ILE A 75 -5.48 -5.54 2.09
CA ILE A 75 -6.44 -6.28 1.27
C ILE A 75 -6.63 -7.66 1.90
N HIS A 76 -7.85 -7.94 2.35
CA HIS A 76 -8.20 -9.20 2.99
C HIS A 76 -8.25 -10.37 1.99
N GLY A 77 -8.16 -11.60 2.50
CA GLY A 77 -8.20 -12.83 1.71
C GLY A 77 -9.60 -13.34 1.41
N THR A 78 -9.67 -14.54 0.85
CA THR A 78 -10.92 -15.27 0.65
C THR A 78 -11.59 -15.58 1.98
N LYS A 79 -12.92 -15.46 2.04
CA LYS A 79 -13.72 -15.65 3.26
C LYS A 79 -13.43 -14.67 4.40
N GLN A 80 -12.86 -13.52 4.08
CA GLN A 80 -12.66 -12.39 4.97
C GLN A 80 -13.43 -11.18 4.43
N ASP A 81 -13.40 -10.09 5.20
CA ASP A 81 -14.10 -8.82 4.94
C ASP A 81 -13.22 -7.61 5.30
N GLY A 82 -13.75 -6.41 5.09
CA GLY A 82 -13.07 -5.15 5.40
C GLY A 82 -12.77 -4.91 6.90
N GLN A 83 -13.17 -5.79 7.81
CA GLN A 83 -12.82 -5.68 9.24
C GLN A 83 -11.74 -6.67 9.66
N SER A 84 -11.43 -7.64 8.80
CA SER A 84 -10.58 -8.79 9.11
C SER A 84 -9.14 -8.45 9.53
N TRP A 85 -8.61 -7.31 9.14
CA TRP A 85 -7.30 -6.83 9.57
C TRP A 85 -7.29 -6.21 10.98
N SER A 86 -8.45 -5.76 11.47
CA SER A 86 -8.59 -5.05 12.73
C SER A 86 -9.43 -5.80 13.77
N ASN A 87 -9.94 -6.99 13.45
CA ASN A 87 -10.90 -7.74 14.25
C ASN A 87 -10.36 -8.10 15.65
N ASN A 88 -9.09 -8.52 15.77
CA ASN A 88 -8.51 -8.90 17.06
C ASN A 88 -7.13 -8.26 17.32
N GLU A 89 -6.59 -8.44 18.53
CA GLU A 89 -5.30 -7.87 18.93
C GLU A 89 -4.12 -8.44 18.13
N ALA A 90 -4.17 -9.73 17.76
CA ALA A 90 -3.13 -10.35 16.97
C ALA A 90 -3.07 -9.75 15.56
N ASP A 91 -4.20 -9.51 14.91
CA ASP A 91 -4.28 -8.89 13.59
C ASP A 91 -3.76 -7.44 13.63
N ARG A 92 -4.20 -6.66 14.60
CA ARG A 92 -3.70 -5.28 14.81
C ARG A 92 -2.20 -5.25 15.08
N LYS A 93 -1.67 -6.24 15.79
CA LYS A 93 -0.23 -6.39 16.04
C LYS A 93 0.51 -6.78 14.76
N LEU A 94 -0.05 -7.69 13.97
CA LEU A 94 0.48 -8.06 12.66
C LEU A 94 0.58 -6.85 11.73
N MET A 95 -0.50 -6.07 11.61
CA MET A 95 -0.49 -4.82 10.84
C MET A 95 0.65 -3.89 11.29
N LYS A 96 0.79 -3.66 12.60
CA LYS A 96 1.87 -2.82 13.14
C LYS A 96 3.27 -3.33 12.83
N GLU A 97 3.48 -4.65 12.75
CA GLU A 97 4.78 -5.21 12.36
C GLU A 97 5.00 -5.08 10.85
N LEU A 98 3.96 -5.27 10.03
CA LEU A 98 4.01 -5.10 8.57
C LEU A 98 4.35 -3.66 8.17
N LEU A 99 3.77 -2.67 8.83
CA LEU A 99 4.03 -1.26 8.56
C LEU A 99 5.48 -0.84 8.78
N LYS A 100 6.24 -1.58 9.58
CA LYS A 100 7.68 -1.29 9.76
C LYS A 100 8.51 -1.57 8.50
N PHE A 101 7.97 -2.34 7.56
CA PHE A 101 8.58 -2.63 6.28
C PHE A 101 8.21 -1.58 5.22
N THR A 102 7.25 -0.71 5.48
CA THR A 102 6.77 0.28 4.52
C THR A 102 7.28 1.68 4.88
N ASN A 103 7.29 2.62 3.93
CA ASN A 103 7.61 4.01 4.22
C ASN A 103 6.38 4.83 4.64
N ASN A 104 5.22 4.19 4.78
CA ASN A 104 3.95 4.83 5.09
C ASN A 104 3.78 5.16 6.59
N GLN A 105 3.05 6.23 6.88
CA GLN A 105 2.67 6.74 8.21
C GLN A 105 1.15 6.69 8.45
N THR A 106 0.33 6.46 7.42
CA THR A 106 -1.12 6.19 7.51
C THR A 106 -1.47 4.83 6.92
N THR A 107 -2.67 4.38 7.23
CA THR A 107 -3.14 3.07 6.79
C THR A 107 -4.62 3.10 6.54
N ASN A 108 -5.05 2.26 5.60
CA ASN A 108 -6.45 1.89 5.45
C ASN A 108 -6.54 0.37 5.38
N SER A 109 -7.47 -0.20 6.14
CA SER A 109 -7.68 -1.64 6.17
C SER A 109 -9.13 -2.03 5.96
N THR A 110 -9.93 -1.11 5.43
CA THR A 110 -11.39 -1.21 5.35
C THR A 110 -11.91 -1.48 3.95
N PHE A 111 -11.03 -1.62 2.95
CA PHE A 111 -11.42 -2.08 1.63
C PHE A 111 -12.07 -3.47 1.72
N ASP A 112 -13.23 -3.62 1.09
CA ASP A 112 -14.04 -4.84 1.16
C ASP A 112 -14.37 -5.32 -0.26
N TRP A 113 -13.99 -6.57 -0.55
CA TRP A 113 -14.32 -7.29 -1.78
C TRP A 113 -14.92 -8.67 -1.48
N SER A 114 -15.48 -8.83 -0.27
CA SER A 114 -16.02 -10.09 0.22
C SER A 114 -17.13 -10.65 -0.69
N ASP A 115 -17.96 -9.78 -1.26
CA ASP A 115 -19.02 -10.14 -2.21
C ASP A 115 -18.50 -10.91 -3.44
N LEU A 116 -17.29 -10.61 -3.89
CA LEU A 116 -16.59 -11.33 -4.96
C LEU A 116 -15.78 -12.51 -4.40
N ALA A 117 -15.13 -12.32 -3.26
CA ALA A 117 -14.24 -13.32 -2.65
C ALA A 117 -14.96 -14.63 -2.25
N PHE A 118 -16.27 -14.60 -2.02
CA PHE A 118 -17.07 -15.77 -1.64
C PHE A 118 -17.65 -16.58 -2.81
N GLN A 119 -17.63 -16.05 -4.04
CA GLN A 119 -18.32 -16.67 -5.18
C GLN A 119 -17.50 -17.80 -5.83
N THR A 120 -16.60 -17.45 -6.74
CA THR A 120 -15.73 -18.43 -7.40
C THR A 120 -14.25 -18.17 -7.14
N ASN A 121 -13.93 -16.96 -6.68
CA ASN A 121 -12.61 -16.38 -6.60
C ASN A 121 -11.83 -16.66 -7.89
N SER A 122 -12.47 -16.38 -9.03
CA SER A 122 -11.82 -16.52 -10.34
C SER A 122 -10.83 -15.38 -10.56
N LYS A 123 -9.92 -15.56 -11.54
CA LYS A 123 -9.03 -14.47 -11.99
C LYS A 123 -9.81 -13.22 -12.39
N GLY A 124 -10.98 -13.40 -13.02
CA GLY A 124 -11.86 -12.30 -13.43
C GLY A 124 -12.47 -11.55 -12.25
N GLU A 125 -12.96 -12.26 -11.22
CA GLU A 125 -13.46 -11.64 -9.99
C GLU A 125 -12.36 -10.86 -9.27
N ARG A 126 -11.12 -11.37 -9.24
CA ARG A 126 -9.99 -10.64 -8.68
C ARG A 126 -9.60 -9.40 -9.49
N ARG A 127 -9.76 -9.44 -10.83
CA ARG A 127 -9.58 -8.26 -11.69
C ARG A 127 -10.65 -7.22 -11.41
N GLU A 128 -11.90 -7.63 -11.23
CA GLU A 128 -12.97 -6.73 -10.83
C GLU A 128 -12.70 -6.11 -9.45
N ALA A 129 -12.33 -6.92 -8.46
CA ALA A 129 -11.93 -6.44 -7.13
C ALA A 129 -10.74 -5.47 -7.19
N ALA A 130 -9.76 -5.74 -8.07
CA ALA A 130 -8.63 -4.86 -8.28
C ALA A 130 -9.05 -3.48 -8.84
N GLY A 131 -10.00 -3.45 -9.77
CA GLY A 131 -10.59 -2.21 -10.28
C GLY A 131 -11.34 -1.43 -9.20
N ARG A 132 -12.12 -2.12 -8.36
CA ARG A 132 -12.78 -1.51 -7.19
C ARG A 132 -11.75 -0.94 -6.21
N LEU A 133 -10.63 -1.63 -6.00
CA LEU A 133 -9.54 -1.15 -5.14
C LEU A 133 -8.87 0.10 -5.72
N VAL A 134 -8.68 0.21 -7.04
CA VAL A 134 -8.17 1.43 -7.68
C VAL A 134 -9.06 2.63 -7.34
N GLU A 135 -10.37 2.52 -7.58
CA GLU A 135 -11.32 3.60 -7.27
C GLU A 135 -11.37 3.92 -5.78
N TYR A 136 -11.32 2.88 -4.92
CA TYR A 136 -11.27 3.04 -3.48
C TYR A 136 -10.04 3.83 -3.02
N ILE A 137 -8.86 3.51 -3.57
CA ILE A 137 -7.61 4.23 -3.29
C ILE A 137 -7.75 5.69 -3.73
N ILE A 138 -8.21 5.95 -4.97
CA ILE A 138 -8.39 7.31 -5.48
C ILE A 138 -9.33 8.12 -4.59
N GLN A 139 -10.47 7.53 -4.22
CA GLN A 139 -11.46 8.21 -3.38
C GLN A 139 -10.92 8.46 -1.97
N PHE A 140 -10.27 7.47 -1.34
CA PHE A 140 -9.65 7.63 -0.04
C PHE A 140 -8.58 8.72 -0.06
N ARG A 141 -7.73 8.74 -1.09
CA ARG A 141 -6.73 9.78 -1.29
C ARG A 141 -7.38 11.15 -1.42
N LYS A 142 -8.39 11.29 -2.27
CA LYS A 142 -9.13 12.54 -2.48
C LYS A 142 -9.77 13.07 -1.20
N GLU A 143 -10.45 12.22 -0.45
CA GLU A 143 -11.13 12.58 0.82
C GLU A 143 -10.15 12.98 1.93
N ASN A 144 -8.92 12.46 1.89
CA ASN A 144 -7.90 12.70 2.91
C ASN A 144 -6.77 13.62 2.44
N ALA A 145 -6.91 14.28 1.27
CA ALA A 145 -5.91 15.22 0.79
C ALA A 145 -4.80 14.59 -0.08
N ILE A 146 -4.61 13.28 -0.09
CA ILE A 146 -3.30 12.64 -0.27
C ILE A 146 -2.78 12.67 -1.72
N ILE A 147 -1.79 13.54 -1.99
CA ILE A 147 -1.22 13.81 -3.33
C ILE A 147 0.28 13.54 -3.58
N ASP A 148 1.09 13.09 -2.63
CA ASP A 148 2.55 12.97 -2.83
C ASP A 148 3.25 11.80 -2.13
N GLU A 149 2.49 10.82 -1.63
CA GLU A 149 3.12 9.71 -0.95
C GLU A 149 2.76 8.32 -1.50
N GLU A 150 3.75 7.44 -1.41
CA GLU A 150 3.79 6.11 -2.00
C GLU A 150 2.58 5.26 -1.64
N ILE A 151 2.04 4.61 -2.66
CA ILE A 151 1.00 3.62 -2.46
C ILE A 151 1.71 2.32 -2.09
N THR A 152 1.42 1.78 -0.91
CA THR A 152 1.80 0.41 -0.55
C THR A 152 0.55 -0.46 -0.46
N LEU A 153 0.55 -1.57 -1.20
CA LEU A 153 -0.51 -2.57 -1.14
C LEU A 153 -0.04 -3.76 -0.31
N ILE A 154 -0.82 -4.14 0.70
CA ILE A 154 -0.52 -5.23 1.63
C ILE A 154 -1.64 -6.27 1.51
N GLY A 155 -1.39 -7.33 0.76
CA GLY A 155 -2.40 -8.34 0.48
C GLY A 155 -2.16 -9.66 1.20
N TYR A 156 -3.22 -10.21 1.78
CA TYR A 156 -3.21 -11.55 2.36
C TYR A 156 -3.95 -12.54 1.46
N SER A 157 -3.44 -13.77 1.31
CA SER A 157 -4.08 -14.81 0.50
C SER A 157 -4.33 -14.27 -0.92
N HIS A 158 -5.52 -14.50 -1.49
CA HIS A 158 -5.95 -13.93 -2.77
C HIS A 158 -6.10 -12.41 -2.78
N GLY A 159 -6.17 -11.76 -1.63
CA GLY A 159 -6.03 -10.30 -1.53
C GLY A 159 -4.67 -9.82 -2.03
N GLY A 160 -3.63 -10.65 -1.98
CA GLY A 160 -2.35 -10.37 -2.63
C GLY A 160 -2.40 -10.43 -4.15
N ASN A 161 -3.19 -11.34 -4.74
CA ASN A 161 -3.38 -11.34 -6.19
C ASN A 161 -4.20 -10.12 -6.64
N VAL A 162 -5.21 -9.72 -5.86
CA VAL A 162 -5.93 -8.44 -6.07
C VAL A 162 -4.94 -7.27 -6.03
N ALA A 163 -4.05 -7.21 -5.02
CA ALA A 163 -3.02 -6.18 -4.91
C ALA A 163 -2.06 -6.14 -6.11
N ILE A 164 -1.59 -7.30 -6.59
CA ILE A 164 -0.72 -7.39 -7.77
C ILE A 164 -1.44 -6.85 -9.02
N GLN A 165 -2.70 -7.22 -9.21
CA GLN A 165 -3.50 -6.73 -10.35
C GLN A 165 -3.79 -5.22 -10.22
N THR A 166 -4.03 -4.71 -9.02
CA THR A 166 -4.22 -3.28 -8.76
C THR A 166 -2.96 -2.48 -9.07
N ALA A 167 -1.77 -2.97 -8.70
CA ALA A 167 -0.51 -2.32 -9.03
C ALA A 167 -0.37 -2.07 -10.54
N ASP A 168 -0.69 -3.08 -11.34
CA ASP A 168 -0.68 -3.01 -12.79
C ASP A 168 -1.70 -1.99 -13.33
N MET A 169 -2.94 -2.00 -12.81
CA MET A 169 -3.97 -1.02 -13.20
C MET A 169 -3.60 0.43 -12.85
N ILE A 170 -3.04 0.66 -11.66
CA ILE A 170 -2.59 2.01 -11.25
C ILE A 170 -1.50 2.50 -12.19
N TYR A 171 -0.57 1.62 -12.57
CA TYR A 171 0.48 1.97 -13.52
C TYR A 171 -0.05 2.23 -14.93
N GLU A 172 -0.95 1.38 -15.44
CA GLU A 172 -1.58 1.57 -16.75
C GLU A 172 -2.35 2.90 -16.82
N ARG A 173 -3.06 3.27 -15.76
CA ARG A 173 -3.91 4.47 -15.73
C ARG A 173 -3.14 5.75 -15.43
N PHE A 174 -2.12 5.70 -14.58
CA PHE A 174 -1.47 6.89 -14.03
C PHE A 174 0.04 6.92 -14.20
N GLY A 175 0.67 5.86 -14.70
CA GLY A 175 2.13 5.74 -14.77
C GLY A 175 2.80 5.68 -13.39
N ILE A 176 2.03 5.36 -12.34
CA ILE A 176 2.49 5.30 -10.95
C ILE A 176 2.82 3.86 -10.59
N LYS A 177 4.02 3.64 -10.04
CA LYS A 177 4.36 2.37 -9.42
C LYS A 177 3.93 2.36 -7.95
N VAL A 178 3.70 1.16 -7.42
CA VAL A 178 3.34 0.93 -6.02
C VAL A 178 4.34 -0.02 -5.35
N ASN A 179 4.47 0.07 -4.04
CA ASN A 179 5.16 -0.93 -3.24
C ASN A 179 4.20 -2.06 -2.87
N LEU A 180 4.73 -3.27 -2.71
CA LEU A 180 3.91 -4.46 -2.48
C LEU A 180 4.43 -5.29 -1.31
N ILE A 181 3.51 -5.70 -0.43
CA ILE A 181 3.73 -6.79 0.53
C ILE A 181 2.66 -7.85 0.31
N THR A 182 3.07 -9.09 0.08
CA THR A 182 2.14 -10.21 -0.02
C THR A 182 2.37 -11.21 1.10
N LEU A 183 1.28 -11.77 1.64
CA LEU A 183 1.30 -12.69 2.77
C LEU A 183 0.53 -13.95 2.43
N ASN A 184 1.22 -15.09 2.40
CA ASN A 184 0.66 -16.38 2.00
C ASN A 184 -0.15 -16.30 0.70
N THR A 185 0.23 -15.42 -0.21
CA THR A 185 -0.49 -15.22 -1.46
C THR A 185 -0.22 -16.39 -2.39
N PRO A 186 -1.26 -17.06 -2.92
CA PRO A 186 -1.13 -18.06 -3.97
C PRO A 186 -0.22 -17.62 -5.11
N VAL A 187 0.93 -18.31 -5.27
CA VAL A 187 1.87 -18.06 -6.36
C VAL A 187 1.66 -19.10 -7.44
N ASN A 188 1.14 -18.67 -8.60
CA ASN A 188 1.07 -19.52 -9.78
C ASN A 188 2.14 -19.11 -10.81
N PRO A 189 3.37 -19.67 -10.74
CA PRO A 189 4.43 -19.33 -11.68
C PRO A 189 4.14 -19.79 -13.11
N SER A 190 3.19 -20.72 -13.27
CA SER A 190 2.80 -21.37 -14.53
C SER A 190 1.62 -20.68 -15.22
N ALA A 191 1.06 -19.61 -14.66
CA ALA A 191 0.11 -18.74 -15.34
C ALA A 191 0.81 -17.83 -16.38
N VAL A 192 1.84 -18.35 -17.06
CA VAL A 192 2.08 -17.93 -18.44
C VAL A 192 0.82 -18.38 -19.15
N ASP A 193 -0.05 -17.45 -19.54
CA ASP A 193 -1.04 -17.80 -20.55
C ASP A 193 -0.27 -18.50 -21.68
N LEU A 194 -0.76 -19.65 -22.14
CA LEU A 194 -0.07 -20.55 -23.08
C LEU A 194 0.20 -19.92 -24.46
N ASN A 195 0.10 -18.60 -24.55
CA ASN A 195 0.49 -17.73 -25.62
C ASN A 195 1.93 -17.20 -25.39
N PRO A 196 2.94 -17.71 -26.12
CA PRO A 196 4.31 -17.21 -26.07
C PRO A 196 4.47 -15.77 -26.62
N PHE A 197 3.37 -15.07 -26.93
CA PHE A 197 3.36 -13.65 -27.25
C PHE A 197 2.68 -12.79 -26.16
N GLU A 198 2.17 -13.41 -25.10
CA GLU A 198 1.42 -12.77 -24.02
C GLU A 198 2.04 -13.17 -22.67
N TYR A 199 3.28 -12.73 -22.47
CA TYR A 199 4.10 -13.04 -21.28
C TYR A 199 3.64 -12.33 -19.99
N LYS A 200 2.43 -11.79 -19.94
CA LYS A 200 1.93 -11.02 -18.79
C LYS A 200 1.09 -11.92 -17.88
N SER A 201 1.73 -12.51 -16.86
CA SER A 201 0.98 -13.11 -15.75
C SER A 201 0.47 -11.97 -14.87
N TRP A 202 -0.82 -11.67 -14.93
CA TRP A 202 -1.45 -10.60 -14.14
C TRP A 202 -1.38 -10.81 -12.61
N GLU A 203 -0.90 -11.96 -12.16
CA GLU A 203 -0.77 -12.33 -10.75
C GLU A 203 0.68 -12.68 -10.36
N ASP A 204 1.65 -12.30 -11.20
CA ASP A 204 3.08 -12.40 -10.91
C ASP A 204 3.68 -10.98 -10.75
N PRO A 205 4.08 -10.58 -9.53
CA PRO A 205 4.65 -9.26 -9.27
C PRO A 205 5.97 -9.02 -10.02
N GLU A 206 6.67 -10.06 -10.48
CA GLU A 206 7.87 -9.90 -11.33
C GLU A 206 7.54 -9.68 -12.81
N ALA A 207 6.30 -9.95 -13.22
CA ALA A 207 5.82 -9.78 -14.59
C ALA A 207 4.97 -8.51 -14.78
N THR A 208 4.64 -7.79 -13.71
CA THR A 208 3.90 -6.51 -13.79
C THR A 208 4.86 -5.32 -13.87
N THR A 209 4.45 -4.28 -14.59
CA THR A 209 5.23 -3.03 -14.71
C THR A 209 4.94 -2.04 -13.58
N GLY A 210 3.86 -2.28 -12.83
CA GLY A 210 3.35 -1.37 -11.80
C GLY A 210 3.91 -1.58 -10.39
N VAL A 211 4.75 -2.59 -10.17
CA VAL A 211 5.39 -2.81 -8.86
C VAL A 211 6.78 -2.19 -8.86
N ASN A 212 7.10 -1.47 -7.78
CA ASN A 212 8.41 -0.88 -7.54
C ASN A 212 9.31 -1.85 -6.76
N ASP A 213 8.85 -2.24 -5.58
CA ASP A 213 9.52 -3.18 -4.70
C ASP A 213 8.52 -4.12 -4.07
N HIS A 214 8.93 -5.37 -3.82
CA HIS A 214 8.07 -6.42 -3.32
C HIS A 214 8.72 -7.21 -2.17
N ILE A 215 7.95 -7.39 -1.09
CA ILE A 215 8.26 -8.33 -0.02
C ILE A 215 7.18 -9.41 0.02
N HIS A 216 7.58 -10.67 -0.10
CA HIS A 216 6.68 -11.80 0.03
C HIS A 216 6.95 -12.55 1.34
N PHE A 217 5.94 -12.67 2.20
CA PHE A 217 5.96 -13.56 3.35
C PHE A 217 5.15 -14.81 3.03
N TRP A 218 5.72 -15.98 3.30
CA TRP A 218 5.01 -17.25 3.21
C TRP A 218 5.31 -18.11 4.42
N THR A 219 4.32 -18.86 4.90
CA THR A 219 4.49 -19.83 5.99
C THR A 219 4.71 -21.22 5.42
N PHE A 220 5.76 -21.92 5.86
CA PHE A 220 6.11 -23.25 5.36
C PHE A 220 4.99 -24.29 5.49
N GLU A 221 4.18 -24.17 6.53
CA GLU A 221 3.07 -25.08 6.80
C GLU A 221 1.83 -24.80 5.94
N ASP A 222 1.79 -23.68 5.20
CA ASP A 222 0.66 -23.27 4.36
C ASP A 222 0.68 -23.97 3.01
N LYS A 223 -0.22 -24.96 2.90
CA LYS A 223 -0.35 -25.79 1.70
C LYS A 223 -1.18 -25.12 0.59
N VAL A 224 -1.84 -24.01 0.86
CA VAL A 224 -2.61 -23.25 -0.14
C VAL A 224 -1.66 -22.35 -0.92
N ALA A 225 -0.81 -21.59 -0.23
CA ALA A 225 0.18 -20.73 -0.86
C ALA A 225 1.21 -21.53 -1.67
N GLY A 226 1.72 -22.64 -1.12
CA GLY A 226 2.71 -23.51 -1.77
C GLY A 226 2.17 -24.66 -2.59
N GLY A 227 1.55 -25.61 -1.88
CA GLY A 227 1.24 -26.94 -2.40
C GLY A 227 0.17 -27.00 -3.48
N LEU A 228 -0.78 -26.05 -3.48
CA LEU A 228 -1.88 -25.99 -4.44
C LEU A 228 -1.71 -24.93 -5.54
N SER A 229 -0.85 -23.93 -5.34
CA SER A 229 -0.75 -22.77 -6.24
C SER A 229 0.38 -22.87 -7.26
N GLY A 230 1.41 -23.68 -6.98
CA GLY A 230 2.48 -24.01 -7.94
C GLY A 230 3.89 -23.63 -7.48
N SER A 231 4.04 -22.65 -6.57
CA SER A 231 5.30 -22.34 -5.87
C SER A 231 5.00 -21.69 -4.52
N ASP A 232 5.92 -21.83 -3.57
CA ASP A 232 5.89 -21.15 -2.26
C ASP A 232 6.48 -19.72 -2.30
N TYR A 233 7.14 -19.36 -3.41
CA TYR A 233 7.89 -18.11 -3.54
C TYR A 233 7.95 -17.64 -4.99
N TYR A 234 8.15 -16.33 -5.19
CA TYR A 234 8.40 -15.72 -6.49
C TYR A 234 9.90 -15.78 -6.85
N GLY A 235 10.25 -15.76 -8.15
CA GLY A 235 11.65 -15.74 -8.59
C GLY A 235 12.15 -17.00 -9.29
N GLN A 236 11.27 -17.84 -9.84
CA GLN A 236 11.69 -19.04 -10.59
C GLN A 236 12.17 -18.78 -12.03
N ARG A 237 12.17 -17.51 -12.52
CA ARG A 237 12.57 -17.18 -13.89
C ARG A 237 13.98 -16.59 -13.91
N ILE A 238 14.90 -17.28 -14.59
CA ILE A 238 16.18 -16.71 -15.05
C ILE A 238 15.84 -15.81 -16.25
N PHE A 239 16.67 -14.81 -16.59
CA PHE A 239 16.54 -13.87 -17.73
C PHE A 239 15.79 -12.55 -17.42
N TRP A 240 16.42 -11.44 -17.82
CA TRP A 240 16.04 -9.99 -17.76
C TRP A 240 16.49 -9.19 -16.53
N ASP A 241 17.05 -8.00 -16.80
CA ASP A 241 17.72 -7.07 -15.86
C ASP A 241 16.74 -6.06 -15.20
N ASP A 242 15.53 -5.91 -15.75
CA ASP A 242 14.51 -4.94 -15.30
C ASP A 242 13.47 -5.54 -14.32
N LYS A 243 13.83 -6.60 -13.60
CA LYS A 243 12.87 -7.29 -12.70
C LYS A 243 12.53 -6.46 -11.47
N VAL A 244 11.27 -6.56 -11.06
CA VAL A 244 10.85 -6.14 -9.73
C VAL A 244 11.67 -6.89 -8.69
N LYS A 245 12.26 -6.13 -7.76
CA LYS A 245 13.04 -6.69 -6.66
C LYS A 245 12.09 -7.41 -5.69
N THR A 246 12.01 -8.74 -5.76
CA THR A 246 11.24 -9.53 -4.79
C THR A 246 12.15 -10.11 -3.70
N THR A 247 11.84 -9.82 -2.44
CA THR A 247 12.46 -10.50 -1.28
C THR A 247 11.48 -11.45 -0.63
N ASN A 248 11.80 -12.74 -0.65
CA ASN A 248 10.99 -13.80 -0.06
C ASN A 248 11.44 -14.12 1.38
N TYR A 249 10.52 -14.02 2.34
CA TYR A 249 10.72 -14.42 3.73
C TYR A 249 9.86 -15.62 4.08
N MET A 250 10.51 -16.75 4.33
CA MET A 250 9.86 -17.91 4.92
C MET A 250 9.63 -17.67 6.43
N LEU A 251 8.39 -17.89 6.87
CA LEU A 251 7.95 -17.90 8.26
C LEU A 251 7.63 -19.34 8.69
N ARG A 252 7.73 -19.62 9.99
CA ARG A 252 7.25 -20.87 10.59
C ARG A 252 5.95 -20.59 11.35
N SER A 253 4.92 -21.41 11.16
CA SER A 253 3.67 -21.28 11.90
C SER A 253 3.90 -21.38 13.42
N LYS A 254 3.08 -20.64 14.20
CA LYS A 254 3.08 -20.72 15.67
C LYS A 254 2.40 -21.98 16.21
N SER A 255 1.61 -22.65 15.39
CA SER A 255 0.65 -23.65 15.80
C SER A 255 0.84 -24.89 14.94
N ASN A 256 0.86 -26.06 15.60
CA ASN A 256 0.81 -27.38 14.95
C ASN A 256 -0.59 -27.62 14.35
N VAL A 257 -1.11 -26.69 13.54
CA VAL A 257 -2.44 -26.79 12.96
C VAL A 257 -2.38 -27.77 11.81
N SER A 258 -2.93 -28.97 12.03
CA SER A 258 -3.14 -29.96 10.98
C SER A 258 -4.35 -29.56 10.13
N GLY A 259 -4.17 -29.37 8.83
CA GLY A 259 -5.26 -29.17 7.88
C GLY A 259 -4.93 -28.18 6.76
N LEU A 260 -5.30 -28.54 5.52
CA LEU A 260 -4.96 -27.79 4.29
C LEU A 260 -5.36 -26.31 4.37
N PHE A 261 -6.61 -26.03 4.75
CA PHE A 261 -7.16 -24.67 4.84
C PHE A 261 -6.86 -23.97 6.17
N ASN A 262 -6.69 -24.73 7.25
CA ASN A 262 -6.46 -24.17 8.59
C ASN A 262 -5.04 -23.62 8.77
N SER A 263 -4.10 -24.05 7.93
CA SER A 263 -2.75 -23.47 7.85
C SER A 263 -2.74 -22.08 7.17
N HIS A 264 -3.78 -21.76 6.40
CA HIS A 264 -3.93 -20.53 5.61
C HIS A 264 -4.81 -19.49 6.32
N PHE A 265 -4.64 -19.32 7.63
CA PHE A 265 -5.26 -18.21 8.38
C PHE A 265 -4.22 -17.16 8.76
N LEU A 266 -4.65 -15.89 8.77
CA LEU A 266 -3.80 -14.74 9.06
C LEU A 266 -3.10 -14.87 10.43
N GLU A 267 -3.76 -15.51 11.40
CA GLU A 267 -3.24 -15.80 12.73
C GLU A 267 -1.96 -16.67 12.73
N ASN A 268 -1.75 -17.49 11.68
CA ASN A 268 -0.56 -18.32 11.52
C ASN A 268 0.63 -17.51 10.99
N VAL A 269 0.38 -16.36 10.36
CA VAL A 269 1.38 -15.35 10.03
C VAL A 269 1.74 -14.59 11.31
N GLY A 270 2.44 -15.28 12.22
CA GLY A 270 2.70 -14.78 13.57
C GLY A 270 3.52 -13.47 13.57
N PRO A 271 3.07 -12.39 14.26
CA PRO A 271 3.77 -11.10 14.30
C PRO A 271 5.23 -11.17 14.78
N MET A 272 5.53 -12.16 15.63
CA MET A 272 6.88 -12.38 16.16
C MET A 272 7.86 -12.81 15.07
N ASN A 273 7.42 -13.61 14.10
CA ASN A 273 8.29 -14.07 13.01
C ASN A 273 8.62 -12.93 12.06
N ILE A 274 7.63 -12.08 11.75
CA ILE A 274 7.81 -10.88 10.94
C ILE A 274 8.77 -9.90 11.62
N LYS A 275 8.61 -9.67 12.93
CA LYS A 275 9.51 -8.81 13.71
C LYS A 275 10.99 -9.22 13.61
N LEU A 276 11.27 -10.51 13.45
CA LEU A 276 12.63 -11.04 13.30
C LEU A 276 13.23 -10.82 11.91
N LYS A 277 12.46 -10.32 10.94
CA LYS A 277 12.86 -10.11 9.54
C LYS A 277 12.97 -8.64 9.15
N LYS A 278 12.91 -7.71 10.12
CA LYS A 278 12.87 -6.24 9.94
C LYS A 278 14.14 -5.61 9.34
N ASP A 279 15.07 -6.44 8.89
CA ASP A 279 16.38 -6.10 8.37
C ASP A 279 16.29 -5.44 6.98
N ARG A 280 15.13 -5.53 6.33
CA ARG A 280 14.83 -4.88 5.06
C ARG A 280 13.57 -4.02 5.17
N LYS A 281 13.61 -2.84 4.55
CA LYS A 281 12.45 -1.97 4.28
C LYS A 281 12.21 -1.94 2.77
N LEU A 282 10.98 -1.66 2.34
CA LEU A 282 10.65 -1.41 0.93
C LEU A 282 11.43 -0.20 0.43
N ASP A 283 12.01 -0.33 -0.75
CA ASP A 283 12.72 0.74 -1.43
C ASP A 283 11.71 1.88 -1.73
N PRO A 284 12.06 3.14 -1.45
CA PRO A 284 11.17 4.27 -1.72
C PRO A 284 10.94 4.46 -3.22
N LEU A 285 9.81 5.04 -3.60
CA LEU A 285 9.54 5.44 -4.98
C LEU A 285 10.36 6.68 -5.38
N ASP A 286 10.99 6.65 -6.56
CA ASP A 286 11.82 7.75 -7.09
C ASP A 286 11.03 9.02 -7.50
N LYS A 287 9.69 8.93 -7.62
CA LYS A 287 8.82 10.02 -8.08
C LYS A 287 7.58 10.19 -7.21
N PRO A 288 7.07 11.42 -7.01
CA PRO A 288 5.83 11.66 -6.30
C PRO A 288 4.66 10.98 -7.02
N THR A 289 3.86 10.22 -6.27
CA THR A 289 2.64 9.52 -6.69
C THR A 289 1.45 10.48 -6.84
N ARG A 290 1.63 11.54 -7.63
CA ARG A 290 0.53 12.45 -7.97
C ARG A 290 -0.44 11.72 -8.90
N ILE A 291 -1.51 11.15 -8.34
CA ILE A 291 -2.69 10.82 -9.15
C ILE A 291 -3.22 12.16 -9.67
N PRO A 292 -3.28 12.40 -10.99
CA PRO A 292 -3.84 13.63 -11.53
C PRO A 292 -5.25 13.80 -10.95
N SER A 293 -5.57 14.99 -10.48
CA SER A 293 -6.92 15.32 -10.07
C SER A 293 -7.85 15.00 -11.23
N ILE A 294 -8.64 13.93 -11.12
CA ILE A 294 -9.76 13.70 -12.02
C ILE A 294 -10.68 14.89 -11.79
N GLU A 295 -10.66 15.85 -12.72
CA GLU A 295 -11.68 16.89 -12.75
C GLU A 295 -13.02 16.16 -12.81
N VAL A 296 -13.96 16.58 -11.96
CA VAL A 296 -15.23 15.89 -11.69
C VAL A 296 -16.13 15.74 -12.95
N GLY A 297 -15.69 16.23 -14.12
CA GLY A 297 -16.41 16.15 -15.39
C GLY A 297 -16.15 14.92 -16.26
N ASP A 298 -15.11 14.11 -16.02
CA ASP A 298 -14.71 13.07 -16.99
C ASP A 298 -15.36 11.69 -16.77
N LEU A 299 -16.02 11.45 -15.63
CA LEU A 299 -16.68 10.16 -15.33
C LEU A 299 -18.08 10.02 -15.96
N GLU A 300 -18.67 11.08 -16.52
CA GLU A 300 -20.00 11.02 -17.16
C GLU A 300 -19.95 10.67 -18.66
N GLN A 301 -18.78 10.61 -19.29
CA GLN A 301 -18.68 10.34 -20.74
C GLN A 301 -18.32 8.89 -21.11
N GLU A 302 -17.85 8.07 -20.19
CA GLU A 302 -17.48 6.67 -20.49
C GLU A 302 -18.60 5.64 -20.25
N GLN A 303 -19.76 6.03 -19.71
CA GLN A 303 -20.95 5.17 -19.64
C GLN A 303 -21.94 5.33 -20.81
N MET A 304 -21.58 6.10 -21.85
CA MET A 304 -22.41 6.31 -23.04
C MET A 304 -21.68 6.08 -24.37
N LYS A 305 -20.80 5.07 -24.45
CA LYS A 305 -20.28 4.56 -25.74
C LYS A 305 -20.25 3.04 -25.77
#